data_AF-A0AB74TTA4-F1
#
_entry.id   AF-A0AB74TTA4-F1
#
_cell.length_a   1.000
_cell.length_b   1.000
_cell.length_c   1.000
_cell.angle_alpha   90.00
_cell.angle_beta   90.00
_cell.angle_gamma   90.00
#
_symmetry.space_group_name_H-M   'P 1'
#
loop_
_entity.id
_entity.type
_entity.pdbx_description
1 polymer ?
#
loop_
_entity_poly.entity_id
_entity_poly.type
_entity_poly.pdbx_seq_one_letter_code
_entity_poly.pdbx_strand_id
1 'polypeptide(L)' 'MAQSLTQAEQTDDLIAQACAQRGMGEICVAQHKPSLARKYFKRAIQLFEQGGDTIGAQEVQLLMSQLLTDKT' A
#
# COMPACT_ATOMS: atom_id res chain seq x y z
N MET A 1 4.37 5.09 14.53
CA MET A 1 4.26 4.59 13.13
C MET A 1 4.87 3.21 12.94
N ALA A 2 6.08 2.90 13.42
CA ALA A 2 6.66 1.56 13.25
C ALA A 2 5.87 0.42 13.94
N GLN A 3 5.29 0.66 15.12
CA GLN A 3 4.60 -0.38 15.90
C GLN A 3 3.29 -0.89 15.25
N SER A 4 2.58 -0.03 14.51
CA SER A 4 1.30 -0.41 13.88
C SER A 4 1.48 -1.36 12.72
N LEU A 5 2.57 -1.21 11.95
CA LEU A 5 2.89 -2.12 10.84
C LEU A 5 3.28 -3.50 11.38
N THR A 6 4.11 -3.54 12.43
CA THR A 6 4.56 -4.79 13.06
C THR A 6 3.40 -5.56 13.69
N GLN A 7 2.41 -4.89 14.26
CA GLN A 7 1.21 -5.54 14.80
C GLN A 7 0.30 -6.08 13.70
N ALA A 8 0.13 -5.34 12.60
CA ALA A 8 -0.63 -5.84 11.45
C ALA A 8 0.06 -7.06 10.79
N GLU A 9 1.39 -7.05 10.67
CA GLU A 9 2.17 -8.19 10.14
C GLU A 9 2.10 -9.44 11.04
N GLN A 10 1.76 -9.28 12.32
CA GLN A 10 1.55 -10.37 13.27
C GLN A 10 0.11 -10.90 13.31
N THR A 11 -0.83 -10.21 12.65
CA THR A 11 -2.22 -10.68 12.50
C THR A 11 -2.39 -11.41 11.18
N ASP A 12 -3.08 -12.56 11.18
CA ASP A 12 -3.47 -13.29 9.96
C ASP A 12 -4.45 -12.50 9.05
N ASP A 13 -4.77 -11.26 9.41
CA ASP A 13 -5.62 -10.37 8.62
C ASP A 13 -4.82 -9.70 7.50
N LEU A 14 -4.82 -10.36 6.34
CA LEU A 14 -4.21 -9.87 5.11
C LEU A 14 -4.77 -8.52 4.66
N ILE A 15 -6.04 -8.21 4.97
CA ILE A 15 -6.69 -6.95 4.61
C ILE A 15 -6.16 -5.82 5.49
N ALA A 16 -6.03 -6.05 6.79
CA ALA A 16 -5.42 -5.08 7.70
C ALA A 16 -3.96 -4.80 7.33
N GLN A 17 -3.18 -5.82 6.98
CA GLN A 17 -1.82 -5.66 6.47
C GLN A 17 -1.79 -4.84 5.18
N ALA A 18 -2.69 -5.12 4.24
CA ALA A 18 -2.78 -4.41 2.98
C ALA A 18 -3.10 -2.93 3.17
N CYS A 19 -4.07 -2.61 4.03
CA CYS A 19 -4.42 -1.25 4.41
C CYS A 19 -3.24 -0.48 5.05
N ALA A 20 -2.48 -1.13 5.94
CA ALA A 20 -1.31 -0.53 6.55
C ALA A 20 -0.23 -0.21 5.51
N GLN A 21 0.03 -1.13 4.58
CA GLN A 21 0.98 -0.95 3.48
C GLN A 21 0.51 0.16 2.52
N ARG A 22 -0.80 0.27 2.23
CA ARG A 22 -1.37 1.38 1.45
C ARG A 22 -1.06 2.73 2.12
N GLY A 23 -1.36 2.85 3.41
CA GLY A 23 -1.09 4.07 4.18
C GLY A 23 0.39 4.46 4.18
N MET A 24 1.30 3.48 4.31
CA MET A 24 2.74 3.73 4.19
C MET A 24 3.14 4.23 2.80
N GLY A 25 2.49 3.74 1.75
CA GLY A 25 2.63 4.23 0.39
C GLY A 25 2.25 5.72 0.29
N GLU A 26 1.05 6.08 0.72
CA GLU A 26 0.51 7.46 0.71
C GLU A 26 1.40 8.42 1.52
N ILE A 27 1.86 8.00 2.71
CA ILE A 27 2.81 8.78 3.53
C ILE A 27 4.12 9.02 2.78
N CYS A 28 4.63 8.00 2.05
CA CYS A 28 5.84 8.17 1.26
C CYS A 28 5.64 9.11 0.06
N VAL A 29 4.44 9.16 -0.52
CA VAL A 29 4.09 10.17 -1.53
C VAL A 29 4.19 11.57 -0.92
N ALA A 30 3.55 11.79 0.23
CA ALA A 30 3.61 13.07 0.95
C ALA A 30 5.04 13.47 1.32
N GLN A 31 5.90 12.50 1.64
CA GLN A 31 7.33 12.71 1.92
C GLN A 31 8.21 12.87 0.67
N HIS A 32 7.63 12.98 -0.54
CA HIS A 32 8.37 13.11 -1.80
C HIS A 32 9.33 11.93 -2.07
N LYS A 33 8.94 10.72 -1.62
CA LYS A 33 9.68 9.46 -1.81
C LYS A 33 8.90 8.49 -2.72
N PRO A 34 8.67 8.81 -4.00
CA PRO A 34 7.81 8.03 -4.89
C PRO A 34 8.36 6.62 -5.17
N SER A 35 9.67 6.43 -5.11
CA SER A 35 10.29 5.10 -5.26
C SER A 35 9.96 4.18 -4.08
N LEU A 36 9.88 4.73 -2.87
CA LEU A 36 9.52 3.98 -1.67
C LEU A 36 8.00 3.76 -1.60
N ALA A 37 7.21 4.77 -1.97
CA ALA A 37 5.75 4.65 -2.08
C ALA A 37 5.34 3.48 -2.98
N ARG A 38 5.98 3.34 -4.16
CA ARG A 38 5.74 2.23 -5.09
C ARG A 38 6.03 0.85 -4.50
N LYS A 39 7.03 0.72 -3.61
CA LYS A 39 7.31 -0.55 -2.94
C LYS A 39 6.16 -0.92 -2.00
N TYR A 40 5.69 0.05 -1.21
CA TYR A 40 4.57 -0.15 -0.29
C TYR A 40 3.25 -0.44 -1.02
N PHE A 41 2.94 0.30 -2.10
CA PHE A 41 1.75 0.03 -2.90
C PHE A 41 1.76 -1.35 -3.55
N LYS A 42 2.90 -1.79 -4.11
CA LYS A 42 3.03 -3.16 -4.64
C LYS A 42 2.76 -4.22 -3.57
N ARG A 43 3.24 -4.00 -2.35
CA ARG A 43 3.00 -4.93 -1.24
C ARG A 43 1.54 -4.95 -0.80
N ALA A 44 0.89 -3.79 -0.73
CA ALA A 44 -0.53 -3.68 -0.43
C ALA A 44 -1.39 -4.42 -1.47
N ILE A 45 -1.12 -4.25 -2.77
CA ILE A 45 -1.83 -4.94 -3.86
C ILE A 45 -1.76 -6.46 -3.68
N GLN A 46 -0.54 -7.00 -3.47
CA GLN A 46 -0.37 -8.44 -3.28
C GLN A 46 -1.16 -8.97 -2.07
N LEU A 47 -1.21 -8.22 -0.97
CA LEU A 47 -1.92 -8.62 0.24
C LEU A 47 -3.44 -8.57 0.05
N PHE A 48 -3.95 -7.53 -0.61
CA PHE A 48 -5.36 -7.44 -1.00
C PHE A 48 -5.76 -8.61 -1.92
N GLU A 49 -4.95 -8.91 -2.95
CA GLU A 49 -5.19 -10.05 -3.84
C GLU A 49 -5.18 -11.39 -3.09
N GLN A 50 -4.23 -11.60 -2.18
CA GLN A 50 -4.16 -12.81 -1.35
C GLN A 50 -5.34 -12.92 -0.37
N GLY A 51 -5.82 -11.79 0.15
CA GLY A 51 -7.02 -11.72 0.99
C GLY A 51 -8.33 -11.82 0.21
N GLY A 52 -8.29 -11.89 -1.13
CA GLY A 52 -9.47 -11.96 -1.99
C GLY A 52 -10.19 -10.62 -2.19
N ASP A 53 -9.60 -9.50 -1.74
CA ASP A 53 -10.15 -8.16 -1.90
C ASP A 53 -9.62 -7.50 -3.18
N THR A 54 -10.30 -7.76 -4.28
CA THR A 54 -9.94 -7.21 -5.59
C THR A 54 -10.24 -5.72 -5.71
N ILE A 55 -11.19 -5.19 -4.93
CA ILE A 55 -11.53 -3.76 -4.92
C ILE A 55 -10.39 -2.98 -4.26
N GLY A 56 -9.94 -3.42 -3.08
CA GLY A 56 -8.80 -2.82 -2.39
C GLY A 56 -7.53 -2.85 -3.26
N ALA A 57 -7.28 -3.95 -3.96
CA ALA A 57 -6.16 -4.03 -4.90
C ALA A 57 -6.25 -3.00 -6.04
N GLN A 58 -7.44 -2.83 -6.65
CA GLN A 58 -7.66 -1.84 -7.71
C GLN A 58 -7.51 -0.40 -7.23
N GLU A 59 -8.03 -0.06 -6.04
CA GLU A 59 -7.86 1.27 -5.45
C GLU A 59 -6.38 1.63 -5.29
N VAL A 60 -5.57 0.68 -4.80
CA VAL A 60 -4.12 0.90 -4.67
C VAL A 60 -3.43 1.01 -6.03
N GLN A 61 -3.87 0.24 -7.04
CA GLN A 61 -3.35 0.37 -8.39
C GLN A 61 -3.63 1.75 -9.00
N LEU A 62 -4.80 2.34 -8.74
CA LEU A 62 -5.13 3.70 -9.16
C LEU A 62 -4.20 4.72 -8.51
N LEU A 63 -3.99 4.64 -7.19
CA LEU A 63 -3.05 5.51 -6.47
C LEU A 63 -1.62 5.40 -7.04
N MET A 64 -1.17 4.18 -7.33
CA MET A 64 0.15 3.96 -7.93
C MET A 64 0.25 4.49 -9.36
N SER A 65 -0.84 4.45 -10.12
CA SER A 65 -0.90 4.97 -11.49
C SER A 65 -0.86 6.49 -11.53
N GLN A 66 -1.58 7.15 -10.61
CA GLN A 66 -1.53 8.61 -10.44
C GLN A 66 -0.10 9.10 -10.15
N LEU A 67 0.62 8.37 -9.30
CA LEU A 67 2.04 8.65 -8.99
C LEU A 67 2.97 8.56 -10.21
N LEU A 68 2.60 7.77 -11.23
CA LEU A 68 3.37 7.62 -12.46
C LEU A 68 3.07 8.77 -13.44
N THR A 69 1.83 9.27 -13.45
CA THR A 69 1.38 10.37 -14.32
C THR A 69 1.84 11.75 -13.88
N ASP A 70 2.02 12.00 -12.58
CA ASP A 70 2.58 13.26 -12.02
C ASP A 70 4.03 13.57 -12.48
N LYS A 71 4.65 12.65 -13.25
CA LYS A 71 6.02 12.79 -13.75
C LYS A 71 6.14 13.39 -15.16
N THR A 72 5.04 13.92 -15.72
CA THR A 72 4.97 14.48 -17.08
C THR A 72 4.66 15.96 -17.04
#